data_AF-A0A2E0FJD0-F1
#
_entry.id   AF-A0A2E0FJD0-F1
#
_cell.length_a   1.000
_cell.length_b   1.000
_cell.length_c   1.000
_cell.angle_alpha   90.00
_cell.angle_beta   90.00
_cell.angle_gamma   90.00
#
_symmetry.space_group_name_H-M   'P 1'
#
loop_
_entity.id
_entity.type
_entity.pdbx_description
1 polymer ?
#
loop_
_entity_poly.entity_id
_entity_poly.type
_entity_poly.pdbx_seq_one_letter_code
_entity_poly.pdbx_strand_id
1 'polypeptide(L)'
;YDGANPSDSAYVDIEFDITPASSVDERANLDVSLFPNPCDDRAILTLDGDFSGNDLAVNLVDILGKKHLSFTNVISPNRMTINTSNLAEGVYFVTVRQGPNSVNTSRLIVKH
;
A
#
# COMPACT_ATOMS: atom_id res chain seq x y z
N TYR A 1 -11.18 29.71 33.00
CA TYR A 1 -9.77 29.50 33.38
C TYR A 1 -9.81 28.64 34.61
N ASP A 2 -9.72 27.32 34.43
CA ASP A 2 -9.69 26.32 35.51
C ASP A 2 -8.31 25.66 35.44
N GLY A 3 -7.62 25.65 36.59
CA GLY A 3 -6.17 25.50 36.70
C GLY A 3 -5.77 24.24 37.46
N ALA A 4 -6.23 23.06 37.02
CA ALA A 4 -6.07 21.84 37.81
C ALA A 4 -5.62 20.57 37.04
N ASN A 5 -5.12 20.62 35.80
CA ASN A 5 -4.46 19.43 35.22
C ASN A 5 -3.52 19.71 34.03
N PRO A 6 -2.19 19.75 34.23
CA PRO A 6 -1.21 19.95 33.15
C PRO A 6 -0.65 18.64 32.56
N SER A 7 -1.40 17.53 32.56
CA SER A 7 -0.86 16.23 32.10
C SER A 7 -1.82 15.38 31.25
N ASP A 8 -2.73 16.00 30.51
CA ASP A 8 -3.59 15.26 29.59
C ASP A 8 -2.78 14.84 28.35
N SER A 9 -2.10 13.70 28.45
CA SER A 9 -1.60 13.00 27.28
C SER A 9 -2.73 12.15 26.73
N ALA A 10 -3.53 12.74 25.84
CA ALA A 10 -4.50 11.98 25.06
C ALA A 10 -3.71 11.10 24.07
N TYR A 11 -3.57 9.81 24.38
CA TYR A 11 -3.11 8.81 23.41
C TYR A 11 -4.34 8.15 22.78
N VAL A 12 -4.34 8.10 21.46
CA VAL A 12 -5.34 7.38 20.66
C VAL A 12 -4.79 5.98 20.44
N ASP A 13 -5.41 4.98 21.08
CA ASP A 13 -5.18 3.58 20.72
C ASP A 13 -5.91 3.31 19.40
N ILE A 14 -5.14 3.03 18.34
CA ILE A 14 -5.69 2.51 17.10
C ILE A 14 -5.67 0.98 17.21
N GLU A 15 -6.74 0.42 17.75
CA GLU A 15 -6.96 -1.01 17.78
C GLU A 15 -7.45 -1.47 16.39
N PHE A 16 -6.55 -2.08 15.62
CA PHE A 16 -6.94 -2.80 14.41
C PHE A 16 -7.40 -4.19 14.82
N ASP A 17 -8.71 -4.37 15.00
CA ASP A 17 -9.33 -5.67 15.18
C ASP A 17 -9.34 -6.42 13.83
N ILE A 18 -8.19 -7.00 13.48
CA ILE A 18 -8.08 -7.96 12.38
C ILE A 18 -8.60 -9.30 12.87
N THR A 19 -9.93 -9.44 12.88
CA THR A 19 -10.56 -10.76 12.94
C THR A 19 -10.02 -11.60 11.76
N PRO A 20 -9.30 -12.70 12.01
CA PRO A 20 -8.90 -13.59 10.93
C PRO A 20 -10.17 -14.31 10.46
N ALA A 21 -10.83 -13.75 9.44
CA ALA A 21 -11.87 -14.44 8.72
C ALA A 21 -11.22 -15.69 8.10
N SER A 22 -11.38 -16.82 8.78
CA SER A 22 -10.99 -18.14 8.28
C SER A 22 -11.94 -18.53 7.16
N SER A 23 -11.72 -17.95 5.99
CA SER A 23 -12.13 -18.51 4.72
C SER A 23 -10.89 -18.49 3.85
N VAL A 24 -10.17 -19.62 3.81
CA VAL A 24 -9.22 -19.87 2.72
C VAL A 24 -10.09 -20.15 1.50
N ASP A 25 -10.64 -19.09 0.92
CA ASP A 25 -10.80 -19.08 -0.52
C ASP A 25 -9.36 -19.06 -1.04
N GLU A 26 -8.98 -20.05 -1.84
CA GLU A 26 -7.70 -20.07 -2.55
C GLU A 26 -7.76 -18.97 -3.62
N ARG A 27 -7.71 -17.71 -3.16
CA ARG A 27 -7.62 -16.54 -4.01
C ARG A 27 -6.36 -16.76 -4.83
N ALA A 28 -6.47 -16.69 -6.15
CA ALA A 28 -5.33 -16.70 -7.06
C ALA A 28 -4.22 -15.86 -6.41
N ASN A 29 -3.11 -16.53 -6.08
CA ASN A 29 -2.01 -15.92 -5.31
C ASN A 29 -1.45 -14.77 -6.16
N LEU A 30 -1.93 -13.56 -5.88
CA LEU A 30 -1.38 -12.35 -6.44
C LEU A 30 -0.19 -11.98 -5.57
N ASP A 31 0.99 -12.41 -5.99
CA ASP A 31 2.24 -12.08 -5.32
C ASP A 31 2.69 -10.69 -5.76
N VAL A 32 2.83 -9.82 -4.77
CA VAL A 32 3.25 -8.42 -4.97
C VAL A 32 4.56 -8.21 -4.24
N SER A 33 5.58 -7.74 -4.96
CA SER A 33 6.88 -7.41 -4.38
C SER A 33 7.36 -6.03 -4.82
N LEU A 34 8.09 -5.36 -3.94
CA LEU A 34 8.64 -4.02 -4.15
C LEU A 34 10.14 -4.03 -3.82
N PHE A 35 10.96 -3.62 -4.77
CA PHE A 35 12.40 -3.51 -4.57
C PHE A 35 13.01 -2.29 -5.29
N PRO A 36 14.05 -1.66 -4.74
CA PRO A 36 14.53 -1.83 -3.37
C PRO A 36 13.51 -1.32 -2.34
N ASN A 37 13.60 -1.79 -1.10
CA ASN A 37 12.82 -1.27 0.03
C ASN A 37 13.70 -1.36 1.29
N PRO A 38 14.23 -0.24 1.82
CA PRO A 38 13.96 1.15 1.43
C PRO A 38 14.41 1.53 0.00
N CYS A 39 13.74 2.49 -0.62
CA CYS A 39 14.09 3.06 -1.93
C CYS A 39 14.40 4.55 -1.85
N ASP A 40 15.19 5.02 -2.80
CA ASP A 40 15.55 6.43 -2.97
C ASP A 40 14.64 7.08 -4.04
N ASP A 41 15.09 7.16 -5.28
CA ASP A 41 14.33 7.78 -6.39
C ASP A 41 13.31 6.88 -7.07
N ARG A 42 13.44 5.56 -6.93
CA ARG A 42 12.57 4.61 -7.62
C ARG A 42 12.43 3.28 -6.89
N ALA A 43 11.24 2.70 -6.99
CA ALA A 43 10.96 1.32 -6.62
C ALA A 43 10.39 0.55 -7.81
N ILE A 44 10.64 -0.73 -7.86
CA ILE A 44 10.14 -1.66 -8.87
C ILE A 44 9.08 -2.52 -8.20
N LEU A 45 7.85 -2.36 -8.65
CA LEU A 45 6.72 -3.21 -8.32
C LEU A 45 6.72 -4.41 -9.26
N THR A 46 6.86 -5.62 -8.72
CA THR A 46 6.68 -6.85 -9.49
C THR A 46 5.40 -7.54 -9.05
N LEU A 47 4.65 -7.99 -10.05
CA LEU A 47 3.33 -8.60 -9.92
C LEU A 47 3.41 -9.98 -10.57
N ASP A 48 3.27 -11.02 -9.75
CA ASP A 48 3.25 -12.41 -10.20
C ASP A 48 1.86 -12.99 -9.92
N GLY A 49 1.23 -13.53 -10.96
CA GLY A 49 -0.14 -14.03 -10.91
C GLY A 49 -0.79 -14.08 -12.29
N ASP A 50 -1.98 -14.67 -12.37
CA ASP A 50 -2.79 -14.64 -13.58
C ASP A 50 -3.64 -13.36 -13.60
N PHE A 51 -3.32 -12.44 -14.52
CA PHE A 51 -4.03 -11.17 -14.72
C PHE A 51 -5.05 -11.22 -15.86
N SER A 52 -5.23 -12.37 -16.51
CA SER A 52 -6.10 -12.49 -17.68
C SER A 52 -7.54 -12.06 -17.36
N GLY A 53 -8.12 -11.23 -18.23
CA GLY A 53 -9.52 -10.81 -18.16
C GLY A 53 -9.91 -9.89 -17.00
N ASN A 54 -8.95 -9.39 -16.20
CA ASN A 54 -9.25 -8.55 -15.03
C ASN A 54 -8.60 -7.16 -15.13
N ASP A 55 -9.34 -6.14 -14.73
CA ASP A 55 -8.80 -4.79 -14.57
C ASP A 55 -7.88 -4.75 -13.35
N LEU A 56 -6.64 -4.31 -13.58
CA LEU A 56 -5.63 -4.11 -12.55
C LEU A 56 -5.53 -2.62 -12.21
N ALA A 57 -5.64 -2.30 -10.92
CA ALA A 57 -5.45 -0.96 -10.39
C ALA A 57 -4.32 -0.94 -9.35
N VAL A 58 -3.43 0.03 -9.45
CA VAL A 58 -2.31 0.23 -8.51
C VAL A 58 -2.45 1.62 -7.90
N ASN A 59 -2.48 1.71 -6.57
CA ASN A 59 -2.53 2.97 -5.85
C ASN A 59 -1.33 3.09 -4.92
N LEU A 60 -0.75 4.28 -4.83
CA LEU A 60 0.24 4.65 -3.81
C LEU A 60 -0.38 5.70 -2.89
N VAL A 61 -0.43 5.39 -1.60
CA VAL A 61 -0.97 6.29 -0.56
C VAL A 61 0.03 6.48 0.57
N ASP A 62 0.07 7.66 1.18
CA ASP A 62 0.86 7.89 2.39
C ASP A 62 0.10 7.48 3.66
N ILE A 63 0.76 7.59 4.82
CA ILE A 63 0.17 7.29 6.14
C ILE A 63 -1.05 8.15 6.50
N LEU A 64 -1.22 9.31 5.84
CA LEU A 64 -2.37 10.20 6.03
C LEU A 64 -3.51 9.86 5.06
N GLY A 65 -3.34 8.84 4.22
CA GLY A 65 -4.31 8.41 3.21
C GLY A 65 -4.31 9.28 1.96
N LYS A 66 -3.38 10.23 1.80
CA LYS A 66 -3.28 11.02 0.58
C LYS A 66 -2.73 10.14 -0.53
N LYS A 67 -3.45 10.12 -1.65
CA LYS A 67 -3.06 9.39 -2.86
C LYS A 67 -2.03 10.19 -3.66
N HIS A 68 -0.88 9.57 -3.93
CA HIS A 68 0.21 10.14 -4.73
C HIS A 68 0.28 9.56 -6.13
N LEU A 69 -0.08 8.28 -6.32
CA LEU A 69 -0.13 7.63 -7.62
C LEU A 69 -1.39 6.77 -7.75
N SER A 70 -1.95 6.72 -8.96
CA SER A 70 -3.10 5.91 -9.32
C SER A 70 -2.96 5.46 -10.76
N PHE A 71 -2.83 4.15 -10.98
CA PHE A 71 -2.90 3.54 -12.29
C PHE A 71 -4.12 2.62 -12.35
N THR A 72 -4.86 2.67 -13.46
CA THR A 72 -6.01 1.81 -13.76
C THR A 72 -5.82 1.17 -15.11
N ASN A 73 -6.40 -0.01 -15.33
CA ASN A 73 -6.29 -0.78 -16.57
C ASN A 73 -4.83 -1.01 -16.94
N VAL A 74 -4.02 -1.42 -15.96
CA VAL A 74 -2.61 -1.78 -16.20
C VAL A 74 -2.59 -3.07 -16.99
N ILE A 75 -2.47 -2.95 -18.31
CA ILE A 75 -2.36 -4.09 -19.23
C ILE A 75 -0.92 -4.59 -19.18
N SER A 76 -0.66 -5.56 -18.30
CA SER A 76 0.47 -6.49 -18.36
C SER A 76 1.83 -5.86 -18.71
N PRO A 77 2.45 -5.22 -17.72
CA PRO A 77 3.78 -5.71 -17.40
C PRO A 77 3.78 -6.25 -15.97
N ASN A 78 4.27 -7.48 -15.80
CA ASN A 78 4.60 -8.06 -14.49
C ASN A 78 5.56 -7.16 -13.67
N ARG A 79 6.06 -6.06 -14.25
CA ARG A 79 6.95 -5.12 -13.61
C ARG A 79 6.57 -3.66 -13.94
N MET A 80 6.39 -2.85 -12.90
CA MET A 80 6.11 -1.41 -12.99
C MET A 80 7.19 -0.64 -12.23
N THR A 81 7.64 0.49 -12.79
CA THR A 81 8.51 1.42 -12.06
C THR A 81 7.65 2.47 -11.37
N ILE A 82 7.83 2.60 -10.06
CA ILE A 82 7.26 3.64 -9.22
C ILE A 82 8.34 4.71 -9.06
N ASN A 83 8.08 5.91 -9.56
CA ASN A 83 8.95 7.06 -9.31
C ASN A 83 8.66 7.63 -7.92
N THR A 84 9.67 7.65 -7.05
CA THR A 84 9.60 8.15 -5.67
C THR A 84 10.42 9.42 -5.46
N SER A 85 11.10 9.96 -6.49
CA SER A 85 12.01 11.12 -6.39
C SER A 85 11.36 12.41 -5.87
N ASN A 86 10.04 12.53 -6.02
CA ASN A 86 9.27 13.70 -5.58
C ASN A 86 8.43 13.43 -4.32
N LEU A 87 8.56 12.25 -3.73
CA LEU A 87 7.87 11.89 -2.49
C LEU A 87 8.72 12.32 -1.30
N ALA A 88 8.10 12.73 -0.21
CA ALA A 88 8.83 12.96 1.04
C ALA A 88 9.31 11.63 1.63
N GLU A 89 10.41 11.65 2.38
CA GLU A 89 10.86 10.48 3.13
C GLU A 89 9.76 10.00 4.09
N GLY A 90 9.56 8.68 4.16
CA GLY A 90 8.53 8.11 5.00
C GLY A 90 7.98 6.79 4.48
N VAL A 91 6.84 6.41 5.05
CA VAL A 91 6.16 5.15 4.74
C VAL A 91 4.99 5.40 3.82
N TYR A 92 4.89 4.56 2.79
CA TYR A 92 3.82 4.55 1.82
C TYR A 92 3.23 3.15 1.71
N PHE A 93 1.97 3.06 1.34
CA PHE A 93 1.28 1.81 1.04
C PHE A 93 0.98 1.73 -0.45
N VAL A 94 1.39 0.61 -1.05
CA VAL A 94 1.11 0.28 -2.44
C VAL A 94 0.01 -0.76 -2.44
N THR A 95 -1.16 -0.39 -2.94
CA THR A 95 -2.31 -1.28 -3.04
C THR A 95 -2.53 -1.67 -4.48
N VAL A 96 -2.50 -2.97 -4.75
CA VAL A 96 -2.78 -3.59 -6.04
C VAL A 96 -4.14 -4.26 -5.94
N ARG A 97 -5.07 -3.88 -6.81
CA ARG A 97 -6.41 -4.44 -6.89
C ARG A 97 -6.64 -5.07 -8.25
N GLN A 98 -7.08 -6.32 -8.26
CA GLN A 98 -7.50 -7.06 -9.45
C GLN A 98 -8.99 -7.36 -9.33
N GLY A 99 -9.80 -6.67 -10.13
CA GLY A 99 -11.26 -6.81 -10.09
C GLY A 99 -11.90 -6.44 -8.74
N PRO A 100 -13.11 -6.93 -8.45
CA PRO A 100 -13.87 -6.52 -7.27
C PRO A 100 -13.28 -7.07 -5.96
N ASN A 101 -12.67 -8.24 -6.00
CA ASN A 101 -12.34 -9.01 -4.81
C ASN A 101 -10.85 -8.97 -4.48
N SER A 102 -9.95 -9.20 -5.44
CA SER A 102 -8.52 -9.40 -5.13
C SER A 102 -7.83 -8.06 -4.82
N VAL A 103 -7.30 -7.93 -3.60
CA VAL A 103 -6.55 -6.76 -3.15
C VAL A 103 -5.32 -7.24 -2.38
N ASN A 104 -4.14 -6.74 -2.75
CA ASN A 104 -2.89 -6.94 -2.03
C ASN A 104 -2.28 -5.56 -1.70
N THR A 105 -1.80 -5.37 -0.47
CA THR A 105 -1.19 -4.12 -0.02
C THR A 105 0.21 -4.39 0.51
N SER A 106 1.19 -3.66 -0.02
CA SER A 106 2.60 -3.75 0.36
C SER A 106 3.10 -2.42 0.93
N ARG A 107 3.97 -2.49 1.94
CA ARG A 107 4.61 -1.32 2.57
C ARG A 107 5.88 -0.93 1.81
N LEU A 108 5.99 0.33 1.41
CA LEU A 108 7.18 0.93 0.79
C LEU A 108 7.78 1.98 1.74
N ILE A 109 9.10 1.95 1.91
CA ILE A 109 9.85 2.95 2.68
C ILE A 109 10.67 3.78 1.70
N VAL A 110 10.44 5.09 1.68
CA VAL A 110 11.21 6.06 0.88
C VAL A 110 12.23 6.75 1.78
N LYS A 111 13.48 6.80 1.33
CA LYS A 111 14.62 7.43 2.03
C LYS A 111 15.61 7.98 0.99
N HIS A 112 15.82 9.30 1.01
CA HIS A 112 16.79 10.01 0.15
C HIS A 112 18.15 10.18 0.83
#